data_AF-A0A098LUB8-F1
#
_entry.id   AF-A0A098LUB8-F1
#
_cell.length_a   1.000
_cell.length_b   1.000
_cell.length_c   1.000
_cell.angle_alpha   90.00
_cell.angle_beta   90.00
_cell.angle_gamma   90.00
#
_symmetry.space_group_name_H-M   'P 1'
#
loop_
_entity.id
_entity.type
_entity.pdbx_description
1 polymer ?
#
loop_
_entity_poly.entity_id
_entity_poly.type
_entity_poly.pdbx_seq_one_letter_code
_entity_poly.pdbx_strand_id
1 'polypeptide(L)'
;MGTTSFQVPNFMKAVLGNISPEVKHAIGNISDFKYITFKDVNALKRQRLVTEMNAVTNNGYLDAFRKNTPEQTRIISVREAGTVVTDVIIFNSSKTETTAYYLQGNFDPEKIKSFTDEDTFNTFSNDLLQNYKTNITPSFNPQN
;
A
#
# COMPACT_ATOMS: atom_id res chain seq x y z
N MET A 1 22.42 15.17 -16.94
CA MET A 1 21.44 14.27 -17.59
C MET A 1 21.53 12.91 -16.93
N GLY A 2 20.40 12.36 -16.49
CA GLY A 2 20.34 11.06 -15.82
C GLY A 2 19.08 10.95 -14.96
N THR A 3 17.90 11.07 -15.56
CA THR A 3 16.64 10.73 -14.89
C THR A 3 16.61 9.21 -14.77
N THR A 4 16.95 8.66 -13.60
CA THR A 4 16.64 7.27 -13.30
C THR A 4 15.13 7.17 -13.17
N SER A 5 14.49 6.75 -14.25
CA SER A 5 13.08 6.38 -14.26
C SER A 5 12.94 5.19 -13.31
N PHE A 6 12.26 5.38 -12.18
CA PHE A 6 11.95 4.29 -11.28
C PHE A 6 10.99 3.35 -12.03
N GLN A 7 11.54 2.22 -12.49
CA GLN A 7 10.70 1.13 -12.98
C GLN A 7 10.02 0.52 -11.77
N VAL A 8 8.74 0.82 -11.62
CA VAL A 8 7.82 0.04 -10.81
C VAL A 8 8.06 -1.44 -11.18
N PRO A 9 8.40 -2.33 -10.23
CA PRO A 9 8.66 -3.72 -10.52
C PRO A 9 7.54 -4.37 -11.34
N ASN A 10 7.87 -5.18 -12.35
CA ASN A 10 6.95 -5.81 -13.32
C ASN A 10 5.79 -6.65 -12.71
N PHE A 11 5.83 -6.95 -11.40
CA PHE A 11 4.75 -7.65 -10.70
C PHE A 11 3.66 -6.73 -10.14
N MET A 12 3.88 -5.42 -10.11
CA MET A 12 2.89 -4.45 -9.66
C MET A 12 1.92 -4.15 -10.80
N LYS A 13 0.83 -4.90 -10.87
CA LYS A 13 -0.29 -4.58 -11.76
C LYS A 13 -0.94 -3.30 -11.24
N ALA A 14 -0.85 -2.21 -12.02
CA ALA A 14 -1.61 -0.99 -11.76
C ALA A 14 -3.10 -1.32 -11.90
N VAL A 15 -3.90 -0.96 -10.90
CA VAL A 15 -5.35 -1.06 -10.99
C VAL A 15 -5.86 0.37 -11.00
N LEU A 16 -5.86 0.95 -12.19
CA LEU A 16 -6.51 2.22 -12.48
C LEU A 16 -8.02 1.98 -12.51
N GLY A 17 -8.64 1.92 -11.33
CA GLY A 17 -10.09 1.76 -11.16
C GLY A 17 -10.59 2.67 -10.06
N ASN A 18 -11.72 3.33 -10.29
CA ASN A 18 -12.35 4.33 -9.42
C ASN A 18 -12.37 3.89 -7.94
N ILE A 19 -11.42 4.41 -7.16
CA ILE A 19 -11.38 4.23 -5.71
C ILE A 19 -12.59 4.96 -5.11
N SER A 20 -13.30 4.31 -4.20
CA SER A 20 -14.57 4.82 -3.69
C SER A 20 -14.41 6.13 -2.90
N PRO A 21 -15.47 6.96 -2.81
CA PRO A 21 -15.46 8.19 -2.03
C PRO A 21 -15.03 7.97 -0.57
N GLU A 22 -15.41 6.86 0.04
CA GLU A 22 -15.09 6.52 1.43
C GLU A 22 -13.58 6.37 1.63
N VAL A 23 -12.91 5.67 0.71
CA VAL A 23 -11.44 5.51 0.72
C VAL A 23 -10.75 6.84 0.42
N LYS A 24 -11.32 7.67 -0.47
CA LYS A 24 -10.83 9.05 -0.70
C LYS A 24 -11.00 9.94 0.52
N HIS A 25 -12.09 9.80 1.26
CA HIS A 25 -12.33 10.55 2.49
C HIS A 25 -11.40 10.12 3.63
N ALA A 26 -11.07 8.83 3.70
CA ALA A 26 -10.20 8.27 4.73
C ALA A 26 -8.77 8.81 4.68
N ILE A 27 -8.21 9.02 3.47
CA ILE A 27 -6.77 9.32 3.35
C ILE A 27 -6.45 10.54 2.47
N GLY A 28 -7.39 10.96 1.62
CA GLY A 28 -7.19 12.01 0.62
C GLY A 28 -7.35 11.49 -0.81
N ASN A 29 -6.99 12.32 -1.79
CA ASN A 29 -7.18 11.96 -3.19
C ASN A 29 -6.07 10.99 -3.64
N ILE A 30 -6.44 9.74 -3.91
CA ILE A 30 -5.54 8.73 -4.46
C ILE A 30 -5.56 8.82 -5.99
N SER A 31 -4.39 9.08 -6.59
CA SER A 31 -4.19 9.14 -8.04
C SER A 31 -3.69 7.83 -8.65
N ASP A 32 -2.92 7.04 -7.90
CA ASP A 32 -2.47 5.71 -8.31
C ASP A 32 -2.47 4.75 -7.12
N PHE A 33 -2.79 3.49 -7.38
CA PHE A 33 -2.83 2.44 -6.38
C PHE A 33 -2.26 1.13 -6.94
N LYS A 34 -1.37 0.52 -6.17
CA LYS A 34 -0.79 -0.79 -6.46
C LYS A 34 -0.87 -1.68 -5.22
N TYR A 35 -1.26 -2.92 -5.44
CA TYR A 35 -1.44 -3.94 -4.40
C TYR A 35 -0.68 -5.21 -4.73
N ILE A 36 -0.06 -5.80 -3.71
CA ILE A 36 0.46 -7.15 -3.78
C ILE A 36 0.08 -7.90 -2.51
N THR A 37 -0.28 -9.17 -2.67
CA THR A 37 -0.42 -10.12 -1.58
C THR A 37 0.30 -11.42 -1.90
N PHE A 38 0.91 -12.00 -0.87
CA PHE A 38 1.45 -13.34 -0.88
C PHE A 38 0.88 -14.11 0.30
N LYS A 39 0.31 -15.28 0.02
CA LYS A 39 -0.17 -16.22 1.03
C LYS A 39 0.85 -17.32 1.28
N ASP A 40 0.85 -17.88 2.48
CA ASP A 40 1.65 -19.05 2.87
C ASP A 40 3.14 -18.89 2.57
N VAL A 41 3.67 -17.70 2.87
CA VAL A 41 5.07 -17.35 2.61
C VAL A 41 5.96 -18.00 3.65
N ASN A 42 6.86 -18.88 3.22
CA ASN A 42 7.86 -19.45 4.14
C ASN A 42 8.77 -18.38 4.76
N ALA A 43 9.39 -18.70 5.90
CA ALA A 43 10.18 -17.74 6.67
C ALA A 43 11.32 -17.09 5.87
N LEU A 44 11.99 -17.86 4.99
CA LEU A 44 13.08 -17.34 4.15
C LEU A 44 12.58 -16.31 3.14
N LYS A 45 11.51 -16.63 2.42
CA LYS A 45 10.90 -15.72 1.44
C LYS A 45 10.36 -14.46 2.12
N ARG A 46 9.77 -14.61 3.31
CA ARG A 46 9.30 -13.50 4.12
C ARG A 46 10.43 -12.56 4.54
N GLN A 47 11.55 -13.11 5.01
CA GLN A 47 12.72 -12.32 5.36
C GLN A 47 13.27 -11.55 4.15
N ARG A 48 13.26 -12.17 2.96
CA ARG A 48 13.64 -11.49 1.71
C ARG A 48 12.70 -10.33 1.39
N LEU A 49 11.38 -10.53 1.45
CA LEU A 49 10.39 -9.48 1.20
C LEU A 49 10.55 -8.30 2.18
N VAL A 50 10.76 -8.59 3.47
CA VAL A 50 11.04 -7.55 4.48
C VAL A 50 12.32 -6.79 4.14
N THR A 51 13.37 -7.49 3.72
CA THR A 51 14.66 -6.87 3.35
C THR A 51 14.52 -5.97 2.12
N GLU A 52 13.83 -6.44 1.08
CA GLU A 52 13.54 -5.65 -0.12
C GLU A 52 12.70 -4.41 0.23
N MET A 53 11.68 -4.56 1.08
CA MET A 53 10.85 -3.44 1.49
C MET A 53 11.63 -2.42 2.32
N ASN A 54 12.53 -2.87 3.20
CA ASN A 54 13.43 -1.98 3.93
C ASN A 54 14.33 -1.19 2.97
N ALA A 55 14.85 -1.83 1.91
CA ALA A 55 15.67 -1.14 0.91
C ALA A 55 14.87 -0.08 0.14
N VAL A 56 13.62 -0.38 -0.22
CA VAL A 56 12.71 0.57 -0.89
C VAL A 56 12.40 1.77 0.01
N THR A 57 12.01 1.50 1.25
CA THR A 57 11.59 2.54 2.20
C THR A 57 12.74 3.38 2.74
N ASN A 58 13.96 2.84 2.81
CA ASN A 58 15.15 3.61 3.19
C ASN A 58 15.59 4.63 2.12
N ASN A 59 15.01 4.60 0.91
CA ASN A 59 15.39 5.48 -0.19
C ASN A 59 14.34 6.55 -0.48
N GLY A 60 14.45 7.70 0.19
CA GLY A 60 13.59 8.87 -0.07
C GLY A 60 12.16 8.71 0.43
N TYR A 61 11.93 7.83 1.41
CA TYR A 61 10.73 7.82 2.24
C TYR A 61 11.11 8.10 3.70
N LEU A 62 10.15 8.65 4.43
CA LEU A 62 10.18 8.85 5.88
C LEU A 62 9.30 7.80 6.52
N ASP A 63 9.79 7.15 7.58
CA ASP A 63 8.97 6.17 8.30
C ASP A 63 7.98 6.88 9.22
N ALA A 64 6.69 6.77 8.92
CA ALA A 64 5.62 7.18 9.82
C ALA A 64 5.40 6.13 10.93
N PHE A 65 5.60 4.86 10.60
CA PHE A 65 5.54 3.76 11.56
C PHE A 65 6.39 2.59 11.10
N ARG A 66 7.11 1.97 12.03
CA ARG A 66 7.85 0.73 11.77
C ARG A 66 7.86 -0.17 13.00
N LYS A 67 7.41 -1.40 12.81
CA LYS A 67 7.49 -2.48 13.81
C LYS A 67 7.93 -3.76 13.13
N ASN A 68 9.17 -4.17 13.39
CA ASN A 68 9.76 -5.38 12.85
C ASN A 68 9.92 -6.41 13.97
N THR A 69 9.11 -7.45 13.96
CA THR A 69 9.29 -8.63 14.82
C THR A 69 9.49 -9.88 13.94
N PRO A 70 10.12 -10.94 14.45
CA PRO A 70 10.32 -12.18 13.68
C PRO A 70 9.01 -12.81 13.18
N GLU A 71 7.92 -12.60 13.91
CA GLU A 71 6.60 -13.13 13.60
C GLU A 71 5.78 -12.19 12.71
N GLN A 72 5.95 -10.88 12.91
CA GLN A 72 5.13 -9.84 12.28
C GLN A 72 5.94 -8.57 11.99
N THR A 73 5.90 -8.11 10.74
CA THR A 73 6.48 -6.84 10.30
C THR A 73 5.39 -5.92 9.78
N ARG A 74 5.36 -4.68 10.25
CA ARG A 74 4.52 -3.60 9.72
C ARG A 74 5.37 -2.36 9.47
N ILE A 75 5.29 -1.80 8.28
CA ILE A 75 6.02 -0.60 7.85
C ILE A 75 5.02 0.33 7.18
N ILE A 76 5.01 1.59 7.59
CA ILE A 76 4.29 2.68 6.94
C ILE A 76 5.32 3.76 6.66
N SER A 77 5.62 3.97 5.39
CA SER A 77 6.61 4.95 4.96
C SER A 77 5.98 5.91 3.96
N VAL A 78 6.28 7.18 4.10
CA VAL A 78 5.67 8.28 3.36
C VAL A 78 6.72 9.06 2.59
N ARG A 79 6.33 9.64 1.46
CA ARG A 79 7.11 10.68 0.81
C ARG A 79 6.32 11.97 0.86
N GLU A 80 6.99 13.04 1.24
CA GLU A 80 6.38 14.36 1.38
C GLU A 80 6.93 15.31 0.32
N ALA A 81 6.06 16.20 -0.16
CA ALA A 81 6.43 17.32 -1.02
C ALA A 81 5.88 18.61 -0.40
N GLY A 82 6.71 19.31 0.37
CA GLY A 82 6.26 20.48 1.13
C GLY A 82 5.37 20.07 2.30
N THR A 83 4.10 20.43 2.26
CA THR A 83 3.14 20.18 3.36
C THR A 83 2.16 19.03 3.07
N VAL A 84 2.37 18.29 1.99
CA VAL A 84 1.49 17.18 1.58
C VAL A 84 2.27 15.89 1.47
N VAL A 85 1.61 14.77 1.80
CA VAL A 85 2.16 13.44 1.54
C VAL A 85 1.77 13.02 0.11
N THR A 86 2.76 12.71 -0.72
CA THR A 86 2.56 12.36 -2.13
C THR A 86 2.51 10.86 -2.36
N ASP A 87 3.24 10.10 -1.55
CA ASP A 87 3.35 8.66 -1.69
C ASP A 87 3.28 8.00 -0.32
N VAL A 88 2.58 6.88 -0.23
CA VAL A 88 2.47 6.06 0.97
C VAL A 88 2.75 4.61 0.60
N ILE A 89 3.73 4.02 1.25
CA ILE A 89 4.00 2.59 1.24
C ILE A 89 3.52 2.03 2.55
N ILE A 90 2.66 1.00 2.46
CA ILE A 90 2.24 0.23 3.63
C ILE A 90 2.58 -1.22 3.37
N PHE A 91 3.37 -1.81 4.25
CA PHE A 91 3.78 -3.20 4.17
C PHE A 91 3.42 -3.91 5.47
N ASN A 92 2.74 -5.05 5.34
CA ASN A 92 2.44 -5.94 6.44
C ASN A 92 2.89 -7.35 6.09
N SER A 93 3.51 -8.03 7.03
CA SER A 93 3.97 -9.39 6.85
C SER A 93 3.79 -10.18 8.13
N SER A 94 3.04 -11.27 8.06
CA SER A 94 2.79 -12.22 9.14
C SER A 94 3.24 -13.63 8.73
N LYS A 95 2.88 -14.67 9.50
CA LYS A 95 3.15 -16.07 9.11
C LYS A 95 2.23 -16.58 8.00
N THR A 96 1.04 -15.99 7.87
CA THR A 96 -0.01 -16.46 6.96
C THR A 96 -0.07 -15.62 5.69
N GLU A 97 0.24 -14.33 5.79
CA GLU A 97 0.07 -13.40 4.68
C GLU A 97 1.13 -12.30 4.70
N THR A 98 1.52 -11.83 3.51
CA THR A 98 2.30 -10.61 3.34
C THR A 98 1.61 -9.72 2.32
N THR A 99 1.26 -8.51 2.71
CA THR A 99 0.61 -7.50 1.87
C THR A 99 1.49 -6.26 1.73
N ALA A 100 1.43 -5.65 0.55
CA ALA A 100 2.06 -4.36 0.27
C ALA A 100 1.09 -3.49 -0.52
N TYR A 101 0.94 -2.26 -0.07
CA TYR A 101 0.15 -1.20 -0.69
C TYR A 101 1.09 -0.07 -1.06
N TYR A 102 0.97 0.40 -2.29
CA TYR A 102 1.55 1.67 -2.72
C TYR A 102 0.42 2.58 -3.16
N LEU A 103 0.36 3.75 -2.54
CA LEU A 103 -0.64 4.79 -2.79
C LEU A 103 0.12 6.03 -3.24
N GLN A 104 -0.28 6.61 -4.36
CA GLN A 104 0.19 7.91 -4.79
C GLN A 104 -0.99 8.87 -4.84
N GLY A 105 -0.79 10.12 -4.44
CA GLY A 105 -1.87 11.09 -4.38
C GLY A 105 -1.51 12.39 -3.70
N ASN A 106 -2.52 13.06 -3.16
CA ASN A 106 -2.36 14.21 -2.29
C ASN A 106 -3.07 13.90 -0.97
N PHE A 107 -2.27 13.51 0.01
CA PHE A 107 -2.74 13.00 1.29
C PHE A 107 -2.43 13.96 2.43
N ASP A 108 -3.32 13.95 3.40
CA ASP A 108 -3.18 14.70 4.64
C ASP A 108 -2.25 13.92 5.60
N PRO A 109 -1.10 14.49 6.02
CA PRO A 109 -0.17 13.83 6.94
C PRO A 109 -0.85 13.36 8.23
N GLU A 110 -1.83 14.10 8.76
CA GLU A 110 -2.53 13.74 10.00
C GLU A 110 -3.39 12.48 9.81
N LYS A 111 -4.00 12.33 8.63
CA LYS A 111 -4.73 11.09 8.28
C LYS A 111 -3.79 9.90 8.15
N ILE A 112 -2.61 10.10 7.56
CA ILE A 112 -1.62 9.01 7.46
C ILE A 112 -1.13 8.56 8.83
N LYS A 113 -0.94 9.48 9.79
CA LYS A 113 -0.61 9.14 11.17
C LYS A 113 -1.67 8.25 11.82
N SER A 114 -2.94 8.38 11.45
CA SER A 114 -4.01 7.52 11.99
C SER A 114 -3.82 6.04 11.64
N PHE A 115 -3.10 5.70 10.56
CA PHE A 115 -2.81 4.29 10.21
C PHE A 115 -1.75 3.64 11.08
N THR A 116 -1.14 4.39 12.01
CA THR A 116 -0.36 3.78 13.09
C THR A 116 -1.25 2.94 14.02
N ASP A 117 -2.55 3.25 14.09
CA ASP A 117 -3.57 2.42 14.72
C ASP A 117 -3.94 1.23 13.82
N GLU A 118 -3.93 0.04 14.41
CA GLU A 118 -4.13 -1.22 13.69
C GLU A 118 -5.56 -1.38 13.18
N ASP A 119 -6.56 -0.98 13.97
CA ASP A 119 -7.98 -1.14 13.62
C ASP A 119 -8.37 -0.18 12.48
N THR A 120 -7.89 1.06 12.54
CA THR A 120 -8.03 2.05 11.48
C THR A 120 -7.41 1.55 10.18
N PHE A 121 -6.19 1.01 10.26
CA PHE A 121 -5.51 0.45 9.09
C PHE A 121 -6.23 -0.78 8.51
N ASN A 122 -6.67 -1.71 9.36
CA ASN A 122 -7.34 -2.93 8.93
C ASN A 122 -8.67 -2.60 8.23
N THR A 123 -9.43 -1.64 8.78
CA THR A 123 -10.66 -1.12 8.16
C THR A 123 -10.36 -0.54 6.79
N PHE A 124 -9.42 0.40 6.70
CA PHE A 124 -9.00 1.00 5.42
C PHE A 124 -8.57 -0.05 4.39
N SER A 125 -7.75 -1.02 4.81
CA SER A 125 -7.26 -2.08 3.93
C SER A 125 -8.39 -2.97 3.44
N ASN A 126 -9.35 -3.32 4.30
CA ASN A 126 -10.52 -4.11 3.93
C ASN A 126 -11.40 -3.35 2.93
N ASP A 127 -11.69 -2.08 3.19
CA ASP A 127 -12.48 -1.23 2.30
C ASP A 127 -11.80 -1.10 0.94
N LEU A 128 -10.49 -0.89 0.94
CA LEU A 128 -9.71 -0.73 -0.27
C LEU A 128 -9.65 -2.04 -1.07
N LEU A 129 -9.49 -3.19 -0.41
CA LEU A 129 -9.54 -4.50 -1.04
C LEU A 129 -10.93 -4.88 -1.53
N GLN A 130 -11.98 -4.49 -0.82
CA GLN A 130 -13.36 -4.70 -1.24
C GLN A 130 -13.65 -3.88 -2.51
N ASN A 131 -13.25 -2.62 -2.52
CA ASN A 131 -13.34 -1.76 -3.70
C ASN A 131 -12.51 -2.30 -4.88
N TYR A 132 -11.34 -2.86 -4.62
CA TYR A 132 -10.56 -3.54 -5.65
C TYR A 132 -11.35 -4.73 -6.23
N LYS A 133 -11.91 -5.59 -5.37
CA LYS A 133 -12.69 -6.77 -5.78
C LYS A 133 -13.94 -6.42 -6.58
N THR A 134 -14.67 -5.37 -6.18
CA THR A 134 -15.88 -4.94 -6.89
C THR A 134 -15.56 -4.36 -8.26
N ASN A 135 -14.45 -3.63 -8.41
CA ASN A 135 -14.03 -3.05 -9.69
C ASN A 135 -13.44 -4.07 -10.68
N ILE A 136 -12.90 -5.22 -10.22
CA ILE A 136 -12.37 -6.29 -11.09
C ILE A 136 -13.40 -7.36 -11.46
N THR A 137 -14.56 -7.41 -10.81
CA THR A 137 -15.72 -8.13 -11.35
C THR A 137 -16.37 -7.26 -12.42
N PRO A 138 -16.25 -7.59 -13.72
CA PRO A 138 -17.17 -7.02 -14.68
C PRO A 138 -18.56 -7.49 -14.25
N SER A 139 -19.50 -6.56 -14.07
CA SER A 139 -20.90 -6.95 -14.13
C SER A 139 -21.14 -7.51 -15.53
N PHE A 140 -21.12 -8.84 -15.67
CA PHE A 140 -21.74 -9.47 -16.81
C PHE A 140 -23.23 -9.21 -16.65
N ASN A 141 -23.77 -8.33 -17.49
CA ASN A 141 -25.20 -8.19 -17.66
C ASN A 141 -25.61 -9.15 -18.80
N PRO A 142 -26.14 -10.36 -18.53
CA PRO A 142 -26.52 -11.32 -19.57
C PRO A 142 -27.82 -10.96 -20.30
N GLN A 143 -28.27 -9.70 -20.24
CA GLN A 143 -29.46 -9.23 -20.96
C GLN A 143 -29.16 -7.94 -21.72
N ASN A 144 -28.72 -8.10 -22.97
CA ASN A 144 -29.08 -7.25 -24.11
C ASN A 144 -28.73 -7.97 -25.42
#